data_AF-A0A8R1IGF1-F1
#
_entry.id   AF-A0A8R1IGF1-F1
#
_cell.length_a   1.000
_cell.length_b   1.000
_cell.length_c   1.000
_cell.angle_alpha   90.00
_cell.angle_beta   90.00
_cell.angle_gamma   90.00
#
_symmetry.space_group_name_H-M   'P 1'
#
loop_
_entity.id
_entity.type
_entity.pdbx_description
1 polymer ?
#
loop_
_entity_poly.entity_id
_entity_poly.type
_entity_poly.pdbx_seq_one_letter_code
_entity_poly.pdbx_strand_id
1 'polypeptide(L)'
;MNSPIRKKYSSFLYPGGEPLDDVVALCMVEHLQKQLISNHSNPMVHKIARAMTNRIVATRSELEFQNSSTLLDVSRPDWATNQLTAIALLQGKDIGQLLDLYLEKRFEYIRQLIDDSTTILSIVDEMKKTLAVVEELFLHGELIHAIHSVCNGQYRCELVRDMCADQAFSFERTINEDMDRVWRHLREKLSGRGAGTLPAQLVTEKCTAWMEKTCAVTHTLVAEVCEYFDSLDQIIDLLQAITLSLKQDWPRIGSSRSVYEQLVQNAVVDKAKVLLIQIIESIELSAKKRFESTSDGPPTAIFDERVYRPDSQAHIGISTQLYNRYVNF
;
A
#
# COMPACT_ATOMS: atom_id res chain seq x y z
N MET A 1 17.51 -19.99 33.18
CA MET A 1 16.42 -19.67 32.23
C MET A 1 16.54 -18.19 31.90
N ASN A 2 17.25 -17.86 30.82
CA ASN A 2 17.49 -16.49 30.36
C ASN A 2 16.65 -16.23 29.11
N SER A 3 15.80 -15.21 29.19
CA SER A 3 15.00 -14.69 28.08
C SER A 3 15.89 -13.96 27.05
N PRO A 4 15.72 -14.18 25.74
CA PRO A 4 16.58 -13.63 24.69
C PRO A 4 16.04 -12.28 24.16
N ILE A 5 15.95 -11.25 25.01
CA ILE A 5 15.57 -9.87 24.56
C ILE A 5 16.68 -8.84 24.85
N ARG A 6 17.81 -9.25 25.43
CA ARG A 6 18.99 -8.38 25.58
C ARG A 6 20.06 -8.77 24.58
N LYS A 7 20.00 -8.21 23.36
CA LYS A 7 21.16 -7.92 22.48
C LYS A 7 20.65 -7.47 21.10
N LYS A 8 20.44 -6.17 20.94
CA LYS A 8 20.56 -5.48 19.64
C LYS A 8 20.63 -3.95 19.78
N TYR A 9 21.35 -3.45 20.78
CA TYR A 9 21.72 -2.03 20.85
C TYR A 9 23.18 -1.94 21.25
N SER A 10 24.04 -2.10 20.26
CA SER A 10 25.44 -1.68 20.27
C SER A 10 26.01 -2.03 18.92
N SER A 11 25.97 -1.06 17.99
CA SER A 11 27.10 -0.81 17.10
C SER A 11 26.79 0.32 16.10
N PHE A 12 27.75 1.24 16.01
CA PHE A 12 28.07 2.13 14.88
C PHE A 12 27.28 3.44 14.71
N LEU A 13 28.04 4.54 14.86
CA LEU A 13 28.00 5.74 14.01
C LEU A 13 27.09 5.61 12.78
N TYR A 14 25.88 6.17 12.86
CA TYR A 14 25.01 6.56 11.73
C TYR A 14 24.46 7.96 12.06
N PRO A 15 24.29 8.87 11.08
CA PRO A 15 23.97 10.28 11.33
C PRO A 15 22.45 10.54 11.51
N GLY A 16 21.70 9.62 12.12
CA GLY A 16 20.28 9.82 12.39
C GLY A 16 19.85 9.07 13.65
N GLY A 17 19.45 9.82 14.68
CA GLY A 17 18.70 9.25 15.79
C GLY A 17 17.34 8.74 15.29
N GLU A 18 16.61 7.98 16.11
CA GLU A 18 15.21 7.74 15.80
C GLU A 18 14.49 9.09 15.67
N PRO A 19 13.63 9.32 14.66
CA PRO A 19 12.95 10.60 14.43
C PRO A 19 12.32 11.22 15.68
N LEU A 20 11.84 10.37 16.58
CA LEU A 20 11.22 10.75 17.85
C LEU A 20 12.25 11.29 18.86
N ASP A 21 13.44 10.70 18.93
CA ASP A 21 14.51 11.14 19.83
C ASP A 21 15.01 12.53 19.45
N ASP A 22 15.22 12.79 18.16
CA ASP A 22 15.66 14.09 17.66
C ASP A 22 14.63 15.19 17.98
N VAL A 23 13.34 14.89 17.81
CA VAL A 23 12.25 15.83 18.13
C VAL A 23 12.12 16.04 19.64
N VAL A 24 12.21 14.99 20.45
CA VAL A 24 12.16 15.11 21.91
C VAL A 24 13.31 15.97 22.41
N ALA A 25 14.53 15.69 21.96
CA ALA A 25 15.71 16.47 22.30
C ALA A 25 15.55 17.95 21.87
N LEU A 26 15.02 18.21 20.67
CA LEU A 26 14.75 19.57 20.21
C LEU A 26 13.70 20.26 21.10
N CYS A 27 12.59 19.61 21.45
CA CYS A 27 11.57 20.18 22.34
C CYS A 27 12.15 20.55 23.71
N MET A 28 13.08 19.75 24.24
CA MET A 28 13.81 20.10 25.46
C MET A 28 14.71 21.32 25.27
N VAL A 29 15.48 21.37 24.20
CA VAL A 29 16.35 22.52 23.89
C VAL A 29 15.53 23.80 23.72
N GLU A 30 14.41 23.75 23.01
CA GLU A 30 13.48 24.90 22.85
C GLU A 30 12.95 25.38 24.20
N HIS A 31 12.58 24.46 25.10
CA HIS A 31 12.08 24.81 26.42
C HIS A 31 13.15 25.44 27.30
N LEU A 32 14.34 24.83 27.36
CA LEU A 32 15.48 25.34 28.11
C LEU A 32 15.89 26.72 27.59
N GLN A 33 15.93 26.92 26.27
CA GLN A 33 16.23 28.21 25.67
C GLN A 33 15.20 29.27 26.08
N LYS A 34 13.90 28.96 26.01
CA LYS A 34 12.84 29.87 26.46
C LYS A 34 13.02 30.26 27.93
N GLN A 35 13.30 29.30 28.80
CA GLN A 35 13.58 29.58 30.21
C GLN A 35 14.81 30.48 30.40
N LEU A 36 15.91 30.23 29.69
CA LEU A 36 17.14 31.04 29.79
C LEU A 36 16.93 32.48 29.30
N ILE A 37 16.06 32.69 28.32
CA ILE A 37 15.69 34.02 27.82
C ILE A 37 14.69 34.73 28.75
N SER A 38 13.72 34.01 29.31
CA SER A 38 12.66 34.59 30.16
C SER A 38 13.13 34.87 31.59
N ASN A 39 14.04 34.05 32.11
CA ASN A 39 14.61 34.25 33.44
C ASN A 39 15.59 35.41 33.40
N HIS A 40 15.68 36.19 34.48
CA HIS A 40 16.68 37.26 34.68
C HIS A 40 18.10 36.66 34.85
N SER A 41 18.54 35.89 33.87
CA SER A 41 19.85 35.29 33.79
C SER A 41 20.91 36.36 33.55
N ASN A 42 22.17 36.04 33.89
CA ASN A 42 23.30 36.93 33.63
C ASN A 42 23.27 37.40 32.15
N PRO A 43 23.51 38.69 31.85
CA PRO A 43 23.51 39.24 30.49
C PRO A 43 24.28 38.40 29.45
N MET A 44 25.38 37.73 29.87
CA MET A 44 26.14 36.83 29.00
C MET A 44 25.35 35.56 28.61
N VAL A 45 24.67 34.93 29.58
CA VAL A 45 23.84 33.74 29.35
C VAL A 45 22.66 34.08 28.45
N HIS A 46 22.02 35.23 28.71
CA HIS A 46 20.93 35.72 27.88
C HIS A 46 21.38 36.03 26.43
N LYS A 47 22.59 36.60 26.25
CA LYS A 47 23.18 36.81 24.91
C LYS A 47 23.44 35.48 24.18
N ILE A 48 24.00 34.48 24.86
CA ILE A 48 24.23 33.14 24.29
C ILE A 48 22.89 32.48 23.92
N ALA A 49 21.91 32.49 24.82
CA ALA A 49 20.60 31.91 24.57
C ALA A 49 19.90 32.54 23.35
N ARG A 50 19.98 33.87 23.19
CA ARG A 50 19.47 34.56 21.99
C ARG A 50 20.25 34.23 20.72
N ALA A 51 21.57 34.05 20.80
CA ALA A 51 22.38 33.65 19.65
C ALA A 51 22.01 32.24 19.13
N MET A 52 21.49 31.37 20.00
CA MET A 52 21.03 30.03 19.64
C MET A 52 19.68 30.01 18.89
N THR A 53 18.89 31.09 18.93
CA THR A 53 17.53 31.11 18.34
C THR A 53 17.52 30.73 16.87
N ASN A 54 18.41 31.32 16.06
CA ASN A 54 18.43 31.03 14.62
C ASN A 54 18.80 29.57 14.34
N ARG A 55 19.70 28.99 15.15
CA ARG A 55 20.08 27.58 15.03
C ARG A 55 18.92 26.66 15.40
N ILE A 56 18.22 26.94 16.49
CA ILE A 56 17.06 26.15 16.94
C ILE A 56 15.94 26.22 15.89
N VAL A 57 15.64 27.40 15.35
CA VAL A 57 14.65 27.56 14.28
C VAL A 57 15.06 26.80 13.03
N ALA A 58 16.33 26.89 12.61
CA ALA A 58 16.82 26.14 11.45
C ALA A 58 16.74 24.62 11.66
N THR A 59 17.17 24.12 12.82
CA THR A 59 17.06 22.69 13.17
C THR A 59 15.61 22.23 13.20
N ARG A 60 14.70 23.07 13.71
CA ARG A 60 13.28 22.78 13.72
C ARG A 60 12.72 22.61 12.31
N SER A 61 12.99 23.57 11.42
CA SER A 61 12.53 23.49 10.03
C SER A 61 13.12 22.28 9.29
N GLU A 62 14.38 21.96 9.56
CA GLU A 62 15.02 20.76 8.99
C GLU A 62 14.33 19.47 9.47
N LEU A 63 14.09 19.32 10.77
CA LEU A 63 13.38 18.15 11.30
C LEU A 63 11.93 18.09 10.81
N GLU A 64 11.24 19.23 10.65
CA GLU A 64 9.89 19.27 10.07
C GLU A 64 9.90 18.75 8.62
N PHE A 65 10.89 19.15 7.83
CA PHE A 65 11.08 18.68 6.46
C PHE A 65 11.43 17.19 6.40
N GLN A 66 12.48 16.77 7.13
CA GLN A 66 12.95 15.38 7.16
C GLN A 66 11.86 14.41 7.63
N ASN A 67 11.14 14.76 8.70
CA ASN A 67 10.05 13.91 9.20
C ASN A 67 8.87 13.86 8.23
N SER A 68 8.63 14.89 7.43
CA SER A 68 7.55 14.87 6.44
C SER A 68 7.94 14.14 5.16
N SER A 69 9.20 14.24 4.73
CA SER A 69 9.69 13.63 3.49
C SER A 69 9.89 12.13 3.63
N THR A 70 10.46 11.67 4.74
CA THR A 70 10.74 10.24 4.95
C THR A 70 9.48 9.42 5.28
N LEU A 71 8.36 10.06 5.66
CA LEU A 71 7.08 9.38 5.94
C LEU A 71 6.52 8.67 4.70
N LEU A 72 6.94 9.12 3.51
CA LEU A 72 6.56 8.55 2.22
C LEU A 72 6.96 7.07 2.10
N ASP A 73 8.13 6.70 2.62
CA ASP A 73 8.69 5.33 2.52
C ASP A 73 8.29 4.42 3.69
N VAL A 74 7.52 4.93 4.66
CA VAL A 74 7.23 4.19 5.88
C VAL A 74 5.99 3.31 5.71
N SER A 75 6.24 2.02 5.57
CA SER A 75 5.21 0.97 5.48
C SER A 75 5.15 0.09 6.73
N ARG A 76 6.03 0.32 7.72
CA ARG A 76 6.10 -0.45 8.97
C ARG A 76 5.42 0.29 10.14
N PRO A 77 4.58 -0.39 10.94
CA PRO A 77 3.86 0.26 12.04
C PRO A 77 4.75 0.89 13.12
N ASP A 78 5.86 0.25 13.49
CA ASP A 78 6.81 0.75 14.49
C ASP A 78 7.46 2.07 14.04
N TRP A 79 7.90 2.11 12.78
CA TRP A 79 8.50 3.31 12.19
C TRP A 79 7.46 4.42 12.00
N ALA A 80 6.26 4.08 11.53
CA ALA A 80 5.18 5.04 11.34
C ALA A 80 4.76 5.66 12.68
N THR A 81 4.71 4.86 13.75
CA THR A 81 4.42 5.33 15.10
C THR A 81 5.45 6.36 15.55
N ASN A 82 6.73 6.03 15.46
CA ASN A 82 7.82 6.92 15.86
C ASN A 82 7.76 8.24 15.09
N GLN A 83 7.59 8.17 13.77
CA GLN A 83 7.61 9.34 12.91
C GLN A 83 6.37 10.22 13.03
N LEU A 84 5.17 9.63 13.07
CA LEU A 84 3.92 10.38 13.26
C LEU A 84 3.86 10.99 14.65
N THR A 85 4.39 10.32 15.68
CA THR A 85 4.55 10.88 17.02
C THR A 85 5.50 12.08 16.99
N ALA A 86 6.66 11.96 16.32
CA ALA A 86 7.59 13.07 16.14
C ALA A 86 6.93 14.28 15.45
N ILE A 87 6.18 14.05 14.37
CA ILE A 87 5.43 15.09 13.67
C ILE A 87 4.36 15.72 14.58
N ALA A 88 3.64 14.91 15.37
CA ALA A 88 2.63 15.39 16.30
C ALA A 88 3.22 16.37 17.32
N LEU A 89 4.35 16.00 17.96
CA LEU A 89 5.01 16.83 18.97
C LEU A 89 5.56 18.11 18.36
N LEU A 90 6.23 17.99 17.20
CA LEU A 90 6.84 19.09 16.49
C LEU A 90 5.75 20.05 16.00
N GLN A 91 4.88 19.63 15.09
CA GLN A 91 3.93 20.50 14.39
C GLN A 91 2.61 20.73 15.15
N GLY A 92 2.31 19.93 16.18
CA GLY A 92 1.04 20.02 16.92
C GLY A 92 -0.17 19.55 16.12
N LYS A 93 0.02 18.63 15.16
CA LYS A 93 -1.06 18.03 14.37
C LYS A 93 -1.92 17.12 15.24
N ASP A 94 -3.22 17.13 15.03
CA ASP A 94 -4.14 16.18 15.65
C ASP A 94 -4.11 14.81 14.94
N ILE A 95 -4.72 13.79 15.57
CA ILE A 95 -4.73 12.42 15.02
C ILE A 95 -5.37 12.35 13.64
N GLY A 96 -6.41 13.14 13.37
CA GLY A 96 -7.06 13.20 12.05
C GLY A 96 -6.14 13.78 10.99
N GLN A 97 -5.45 14.88 11.32
CA GLN A 97 -4.45 15.51 10.46
C GLN A 97 -3.24 14.62 10.21
N LEU A 98 -2.84 13.79 11.18
CA LEU A 98 -1.78 12.80 11.02
C LEU A 98 -2.21 11.66 10.09
N LEU A 99 -3.46 11.20 10.17
CA LEU A 99 -4.01 10.22 9.25
C LEU A 99 -4.03 10.75 7.81
N ASP A 100 -4.51 11.98 7.62
CA ASP A 100 -4.54 12.62 6.31
C ASP A 100 -3.14 12.77 5.73
N LEU A 101 -2.18 13.23 6.54
CA LEU A 101 -0.79 13.37 6.12
C LEU A 101 -0.18 12.01 5.73
N TYR A 102 -0.42 10.96 6.52
CA TYR A 102 0.10 9.63 6.22
C TYR A 102 -0.48 9.09 4.91
N LEU A 103 -1.80 9.14 4.73
CA LEU A 103 -2.45 8.67 3.51
C LEU A 103 -2.00 9.48 2.28
N GLU A 104 -1.86 10.80 2.41
CA GLU A 104 -1.35 11.65 1.33
C GLU A 104 0.08 11.26 0.92
N LYS A 105 0.99 11.08 1.89
CA LYS A 105 2.37 10.66 1.63
C LYS A 105 2.46 9.27 1.02
N ARG A 106 1.63 8.33 1.47
CA ARG A 106 1.57 6.98 0.90
C ARG A 106 0.98 6.97 -0.50
N PHE A 107 0.06 7.88 -0.82
CA PHE A 107 -0.41 8.07 -2.19
C PHE A 107 0.69 8.64 -3.10
N GLU A 108 1.48 9.61 -2.63
CA GLU A 108 2.64 10.13 -3.36
C GLU A 108 3.67 9.02 -3.65
N TYR A 109 3.95 8.14 -2.68
CA TYR A 109 4.82 6.97 -2.88
C TYR A 109 4.30 6.04 -3.97
N ILE A 110 3.00 5.70 -3.96
CA ILE A 110 2.42 4.83 -4.98
C ILE A 110 2.52 5.45 -6.36
N ARG A 111 2.36 6.77 -6.49
CA ARG A 111 2.58 7.46 -7.78
C ARG A 111 4.01 7.30 -8.27
N GLN A 112 5.00 7.47 -7.39
CA GLN A 112 6.41 7.26 -7.74
C GLN A 112 6.67 5.81 -8.16
N LEU A 113 6.09 4.83 -7.47
CA LEU A 113 6.21 3.42 -7.85
C LEU A 113 5.63 3.13 -9.23
N ILE A 114 4.53 3.80 -9.62
CA ILE A 114 3.95 3.67 -10.96
C ILE A 114 4.90 4.27 -11.99
N ASP A 115 5.44 5.47 -11.73
CA ASP A 115 6.39 6.14 -12.62
C ASP A 115 7.69 5.32 -12.79
N ASP A 116 8.13 4.63 -11.73
CA ASP A 116 9.30 3.75 -11.72
C ASP A 116 9.02 2.36 -12.34
N SER A 117 7.88 2.17 -13.00
CA SER A 117 7.49 0.93 -13.70
C SER A 117 7.43 -0.31 -12.80
N THR A 118 7.02 -0.15 -11.55
CA THR A 118 6.84 -1.29 -10.64
C THR A 118 5.65 -2.16 -11.03
N THR A 119 5.63 -3.40 -10.53
CA THR A 119 4.55 -4.35 -10.86
C THR A 119 3.25 -3.98 -10.15
N ILE A 120 2.11 -4.26 -10.78
CA ILE A 120 0.77 -4.10 -10.19
C ILE A 120 0.68 -4.81 -8.82
N LEU A 121 1.30 -5.99 -8.70
CA LEU A 121 1.32 -6.74 -7.44
C LEU A 121 2.09 -6.03 -6.33
N SER A 122 3.20 -5.34 -6.66
CA SER A 122 3.94 -4.52 -5.70
C SER A 122 3.08 -3.36 -5.19
N ILE A 123 2.32 -2.72 -6.07
CA ILE A 123 1.42 -1.62 -5.68
C ILE A 123 0.32 -2.15 -4.76
N VAL A 124 -0.30 -3.29 -5.10
CA VAL A 124 -1.31 -3.93 -4.24
C VAL A 124 -0.73 -4.29 -2.87
N ASP A 125 0.51 -4.78 -2.80
CA ASP A 125 1.19 -5.08 -1.55
C ASP A 125 1.44 -3.81 -0.70
N GLU A 126 1.88 -2.72 -1.32
CA GLU A 126 2.04 -1.43 -0.63
C GLU A 126 0.71 -0.83 -0.17
N MET A 127 -0.39 -1.07 -0.90
CA MET A 127 -1.74 -0.73 -0.44
C MET A 127 -2.10 -1.49 0.84
N LYS A 128 -1.85 -2.79 0.89
CA LYS A 128 -2.09 -3.60 2.11
C LYS A 128 -1.27 -3.11 3.28
N LYS A 129 0.04 -2.91 3.10
CA LYS A 129 0.92 -2.42 4.17
C LYS A 129 0.44 -1.08 4.71
N THR A 130 0.04 -0.18 3.80
CA THR A 130 -0.51 1.13 4.19
C THR A 130 -1.76 0.97 5.04
N LEU A 131 -2.72 0.15 4.61
CA LEU A 131 -3.96 -0.10 5.36
C LEU A 131 -3.72 -0.82 6.69
N ALA A 132 -2.75 -1.74 6.76
CA ALA A 132 -2.37 -2.42 7.99
C ALA A 132 -1.81 -1.44 9.04
N VAL A 133 -0.93 -0.52 8.61
CA VAL A 133 -0.45 0.57 9.47
C VAL A 133 -1.62 1.45 9.91
N VAL A 134 -2.56 1.77 9.03
CA VAL A 134 -3.72 2.59 9.43
C VAL A 134 -4.58 1.89 10.49
N GLU A 135 -4.81 0.59 10.32
CA GLU A 135 -5.57 -0.23 11.27
C GLU A 135 -4.91 -0.25 12.65
N GLU A 136 -3.61 -0.53 12.71
CA GLU A 136 -2.88 -0.58 13.96
C GLU A 136 -2.80 0.80 14.64
N LEU A 137 -2.42 1.84 13.89
CA LEU A 137 -2.12 3.13 14.49
C LEU A 137 -3.37 3.95 14.83
N PHE A 138 -4.39 3.90 13.98
CA PHE A 138 -5.55 4.81 14.08
C PHE A 138 -6.83 4.12 14.55
N LEU A 139 -7.08 2.85 14.19
CA LEU A 139 -8.24 2.12 14.71
C LEU A 139 -7.96 1.50 16.07
N HIS A 140 -6.84 0.79 16.23
CA HIS A 140 -6.48 0.19 17.52
C HIS A 140 -5.96 1.24 18.51
N GLY A 141 -5.53 2.40 18.01
CA GLY A 141 -5.14 3.54 18.85
C GLY A 141 -3.68 3.50 19.31
N GLU A 142 -2.82 2.69 18.70
CA GLU A 142 -1.41 2.63 19.07
C GLU A 142 -0.70 3.98 18.95
N LEU A 143 -1.06 4.82 17.96
CA LEU A 143 -0.48 6.16 17.82
C LEU A 143 -0.83 7.09 18.97
N ILE A 144 -2.09 7.09 19.41
CA ILE A 144 -2.50 7.93 20.54
C ILE A 144 -1.85 7.43 21.84
N HIS A 145 -1.67 6.11 21.99
CA HIS A 145 -0.92 5.53 23.11
C HIS A 145 0.55 5.95 23.09
N ALA A 146 1.21 5.95 21.93
CA ALA A 146 2.59 6.42 21.80
C ALA A 146 2.72 7.91 22.15
N ILE A 147 1.84 8.77 21.62
CA ILE A 147 1.82 10.20 21.94
C ILE A 147 1.60 10.43 23.44
N HIS A 148 0.66 9.70 24.05
CA HIS A 148 0.41 9.77 25.49
C HIS A 148 1.60 9.26 26.31
N SER A 149 2.29 8.21 25.88
CA SER A 149 3.50 7.70 26.53
C SER A 149 4.57 8.77 26.62
N VAL A 150 4.80 9.51 25.53
CA VAL A 150 5.74 10.66 25.53
C VAL A 150 5.23 11.79 26.42
N CYS A 151 3.99 12.23 26.24
CA CYS A 151 3.40 13.33 27.01
C CYS A 151 3.21 13.03 28.51
N ASN A 152 3.28 11.76 28.92
CA ASN A 152 3.23 11.31 30.31
C ASN A 152 4.61 10.99 30.90
N GLY A 153 5.70 11.24 30.16
CA GLY A 153 7.07 11.01 30.63
C GLY A 153 7.43 9.52 30.75
N GLN A 154 6.66 8.63 30.10
CA GLN A 154 6.96 7.19 30.06
C GLN A 154 8.01 6.86 28.98
N TYR A 155 8.09 7.70 27.94
CA TYR A 155 9.12 7.60 26.92
C TYR A 155 10.49 8.01 27.44
N ARG A 156 11.52 7.21 27.13
CA ARG A 156 12.91 7.47 27.52
C ARG A 156 13.73 7.75 26.26
N CYS A 157 14.03 9.02 26.04
CA CYS A 157 14.87 9.45 24.93
C CYS A 157 16.34 9.04 25.16
N GLU A 158 16.94 8.34 24.20
CA GLU A 158 18.31 7.85 24.35
C GLU A 158 19.31 8.99 24.30
N LEU A 159 19.11 9.99 23.43
CA LEU A 159 19.97 11.18 23.33
C LEU A 159 20.06 11.94 24.67
N VAL A 160 18.95 12.05 25.39
CA VAL A 160 18.90 12.73 26.69
C VAL A 160 19.55 11.87 27.78
N ARG A 161 19.31 10.55 27.75
CA ARG A 161 19.94 9.60 28.67
C ARG A 161 21.46 9.63 28.55
N ASP A 162 21.95 9.60 27.31
CA ASP A 162 23.39 9.60 27.02
C ASP A 162 24.03 10.93 27.44
N MET A 163 23.35 12.06 27.24
CA MET A 163 23.79 13.36 27.77
C MET A 163 23.88 13.36 29.31
N CYS A 164 22.94 12.71 30.01
CA CYS A 164 22.93 12.66 31.47
C CYS A 164 23.95 11.65 32.05
N ALA A 165 24.35 10.62 31.29
CA ALA A 165 25.17 9.52 31.78
C ALA A 165 26.55 9.96 32.30
N ASP A 166 27.13 11.02 31.72
CA ASP A 166 28.45 11.56 32.09
C ASP A 166 28.38 12.73 33.08
N GLN A 167 27.20 13.02 33.64
CA GLN A 167 26.96 14.19 34.47
C GLN A 167 26.71 13.85 35.93
N ALA A 168 26.85 14.83 36.81
CA ALA A 168 26.53 14.67 38.23
C ALA A 168 25.04 14.36 38.44
N PHE A 169 24.70 13.57 39.46
CA PHE A 169 23.31 13.19 39.76
C PHE A 169 22.34 14.39 39.91
N SER A 170 22.84 15.54 40.40
CA SER A 170 22.05 16.76 40.49
C SER A 170 21.63 17.30 39.13
N PHE A 171 22.45 17.12 38.09
CA PHE A 171 22.13 17.51 36.72
C PHE A 171 21.01 16.64 36.15
N GLU A 172 21.11 15.31 36.31
CA GLU A 172 20.06 14.38 35.89
C GLU A 172 18.71 14.73 36.54
N ARG A 173 18.71 15.04 37.84
CA ARG A 173 17.49 15.49 38.54
C ARG A 173 16.91 16.76 37.92
N THR A 174 17.72 17.78 37.65
CA THR A 174 17.25 19.03 37.04
C THR A 174 16.71 18.80 35.63
N ILE A 175 17.39 17.99 34.80
CA ILE A 175 16.93 17.66 33.46
C ILE A 175 15.58 16.93 33.49
N ASN A 176 15.38 15.99 34.41
CA ASN A 176 14.09 15.30 34.56
C ASN A 176 12.97 16.27 34.99
N GLU A 177 13.25 17.21 35.89
CA GLU A 177 12.28 18.24 36.30
C GLU A 177 11.90 19.16 35.12
N ASP A 178 12.86 19.51 34.25
CA ASP A 178 12.59 20.28 33.04
C ASP A 178 11.85 19.46 31.98
N MET A 179 12.19 18.18 31.80
CA MET A 179 11.44 17.25 30.95
C MET A 179 9.97 17.20 31.34
N ASP A 180 9.65 17.07 32.64
CA ASP A 180 8.26 17.08 33.12
C ASP A 180 7.50 18.36 32.76
N ARG A 181 8.19 19.50 32.64
CA ARG A 181 7.59 20.75 32.18
C ARG A 181 7.36 20.73 30.67
N VAL A 182 8.30 20.18 29.89
CA VAL A 182 8.13 19.96 28.44
C VAL A 182 6.94 19.05 28.17
N TRP A 183 6.83 17.94 28.89
CA TRP A 183 5.72 16.99 28.77
C TRP A 183 4.38 17.62 29.07
N ARG A 184 4.28 18.42 30.14
CA ARG A 184 3.07 19.21 30.43
C ARG A 184 2.72 20.17 29.30
N HIS A 185 3.69 20.91 28.79
CA HIS A 185 3.47 21.84 27.68
C HIS A 185 3.00 21.14 26.39
N LEU A 186 3.63 20.02 26.04
CA LEU A 186 3.26 19.22 24.86
C LEU A 186 1.88 18.60 25.05
N ARG A 187 1.56 18.12 26.26
CA ARG A 187 0.24 17.63 26.60
C ARG A 187 -0.80 18.71 26.41
N GLU A 188 -0.61 19.93 26.93
CA GLU A 188 -1.54 21.05 26.76
C GLU A 188 -1.73 21.41 25.28
N LYS A 189 -0.64 21.46 24.50
CA LYS A 189 -0.65 21.73 23.06
C LYS A 189 -1.49 20.71 22.28
N LEU A 190 -1.47 19.44 22.69
CA LEU A 190 -2.17 18.34 22.02
C LEU A 190 -3.55 18.03 22.60
N SER A 191 -3.78 18.29 23.89
CA SER A 191 -5.02 17.96 24.62
C SER A 191 -6.23 18.81 24.19
N GLY A 192 -6.00 19.96 23.56
CA GLY A 192 -7.06 20.81 23.01
C GLY A 192 -7.53 20.44 21.59
N ARG A 193 -6.90 19.45 20.93
CA ARG A 193 -7.07 19.21 19.49
C ARG A 193 -7.70 17.86 19.11
N GLY A 194 -8.50 17.27 20.00
CA GLY A 194 -9.11 15.96 19.76
C GLY A 194 -8.33 14.87 20.49
N ALA A 195 -8.45 14.87 21.81
CA ALA A 195 -7.92 13.85 22.69
C ALA A 195 -8.83 12.60 22.63
N GLY A 196 -8.67 11.79 21.58
CA GLY A 196 -9.43 10.56 21.42
C GLY A 196 -8.99 9.77 20.20
N THR A 197 -9.27 8.47 20.23
CA THR A 197 -9.21 7.63 19.03
C THR A 197 -10.19 8.18 17.99
N LEU A 198 -9.82 8.12 16.71
CA LEU A 198 -10.73 8.51 15.64
C LEU A 198 -11.93 7.54 15.61
N PRO A 199 -13.14 8.02 15.29
CA PRO A 199 -14.27 7.13 15.02
C PRO A 199 -13.91 6.15 13.90
N ALA A 200 -14.18 4.86 14.11
CA ALA A 200 -13.81 3.84 13.12
C ALA A 200 -14.44 4.10 11.74
N GLN A 201 -15.65 4.67 11.73
CA GLN A 201 -16.31 5.10 10.50
C GLN A 201 -15.50 6.15 9.74
N LEU A 202 -14.99 7.18 10.42
CA LEU A 202 -14.21 8.26 9.79
C LEU A 202 -12.90 7.72 9.20
N VAL A 203 -12.22 6.81 9.91
CA VAL A 203 -11.00 6.16 9.40
C VAL A 203 -11.32 5.34 8.15
N THR A 204 -12.43 4.59 8.18
CA THR A 204 -12.89 3.78 7.05
C THR A 204 -13.25 4.64 5.83
N GLU A 205 -13.93 5.77 6.03
CA GLU A 205 -14.26 6.73 4.98
C GLU A 205 -13.00 7.29 4.31
N LYS A 206 -12.02 7.76 5.11
CA LYS A 206 -10.74 8.27 4.60
C LYS A 206 -9.93 7.20 3.86
N CYS A 207 -9.90 5.96 4.38
CA CYS A 207 -9.24 4.85 3.70
C CYS A 207 -9.93 4.49 2.39
N THR A 208 -11.25 4.52 2.34
CA THR A 208 -12.03 4.24 1.12
C THR A 208 -11.74 5.28 0.04
N ALA A 209 -11.79 6.57 0.39
CA ALA A 209 -11.44 7.65 -0.53
C ALA A 209 -9.99 7.55 -1.03
N TRP A 210 -9.05 7.19 -0.15
CA TRP A 210 -7.65 6.96 -0.51
C TRP A 210 -7.49 5.77 -1.46
N MET A 211 -8.16 4.65 -1.18
CA MET A 211 -8.13 3.46 -2.05
C MET A 211 -8.70 3.76 -3.42
N GLU A 212 -9.84 4.46 -3.51
CA GLU A 212 -10.46 4.86 -4.78
C GLU A 212 -9.50 5.70 -5.62
N LYS A 213 -8.89 6.72 -4.99
CA LYS A 213 -7.89 7.57 -5.63
C LYS A 213 -6.68 6.77 -6.11
N THR A 214 -6.21 5.83 -5.31
CA THR A 214 -5.06 4.97 -5.63
C THR A 214 -5.39 4.01 -6.77
N CYS A 215 -6.53 3.32 -6.71
CA CYS A 215 -6.98 2.41 -7.75
C CYS A 215 -7.15 3.13 -9.09
N ALA A 216 -7.66 4.37 -9.08
CA ALA A 216 -7.83 5.16 -10.30
C ALA A 216 -6.50 5.43 -11.02
N VAL A 217 -5.41 5.70 -10.30
CA VAL A 217 -4.08 5.91 -10.91
C VAL A 217 -3.46 4.57 -11.32
N THR A 218 -3.57 3.54 -10.49
CA THR A 218 -3.04 2.20 -10.80
C THR A 218 -3.76 1.55 -11.99
N HIS A 219 -5.05 1.84 -12.20
CA HIS A 219 -5.81 1.34 -13.34
C HIS A 219 -5.17 1.72 -14.68
N THR A 220 -4.54 2.90 -14.77
CA THR A 220 -3.80 3.32 -15.97
C THR A 220 -2.67 2.34 -16.29
N LEU A 221 -1.89 1.95 -15.28
CA LEU A 221 -0.83 0.93 -15.42
C LEU A 221 -1.42 -0.43 -15.81
N VAL A 222 -2.56 -0.82 -15.22
CA VAL A 222 -3.25 -2.07 -15.58
C VAL A 222 -3.66 -2.07 -17.05
N ALA A 223 -4.21 -0.96 -17.55
CA ALA A 223 -4.59 -0.81 -18.95
C ALA A 223 -3.38 -0.95 -19.87
N GLU A 224 -2.27 -0.27 -19.57
CA GLU A 224 -1.01 -0.38 -20.33
C GLU A 224 -0.48 -1.82 -20.35
N VAL A 225 -0.43 -2.50 -19.20
CA VAL A 225 0.00 -3.90 -19.13
C VAL A 225 -0.91 -4.82 -19.96
N CYS A 226 -2.23 -4.58 -19.93
CA CYS A 226 -3.18 -5.36 -20.71
C CYS A 226 -2.99 -5.22 -22.22
N GLU A 227 -2.51 -4.07 -22.72
CA GLU A 227 -2.25 -3.88 -24.15
C GLU A 227 -1.22 -4.89 -24.67
N TYR A 228 -0.24 -5.28 -23.86
CA TYR A 228 0.81 -6.25 -24.21
C TYR A 228 0.39 -7.71 -24.17
N PHE A 229 -0.84 -8.02 -23.75
CA PHE A 229 -1.30 -9.41 -23.72
C PHE A 229 -1.69 -9.90 -25.12
N ASP A 230 -1.18 -11.08 -25.47
CA ASP A 230 -1.42 -11.74 -26.76
C ASP A 230 -2.34 -12.96 -26.63
N SER A 231 -2.56 -13.45 -25.41
CA SER A 231 -3.43 -14.61 -25.15
C SER A 231 -4.36 -14.39 -23.96
N LEU A 232 -5.48 -15.13 -23.95
CA LEU A 232 -6.41 -15.12 -22.82
C LEU A 232 -5.79 -15.73 -21.56
N ASP A 233 -4.82 -16.65 -21.70
CA ASP A 233 -4.12 -17.25 -20.57
C ASP A 233 -3.37 -16.20 -19.75
N GLN A 234 -2.70 -15.25 -20.41
CA GLN A 234 -2.00 -14.14 -19.73
C GLN A 234 -2.94 -13.25 -18.92
N ILE A 235 -4.16 -13.01 -19.46
CA ILE A 235 -5.21 -12.30 -18.72
C ILE A 235 -5.64 -13.09 -17.49
N ILE A 236 -5.87 -14.40 -17.64
CA ILE A 236 -6.27 -15.28 -16.55
C ILE A 236 -5.19 -15.31 -15.46
N ASP A 237 -3.93 -15.42 -15.85
CA ASP A 237 -2.78 -15.43 -14.93
C ASP A 237 -2.69 -14.13 -14.13
N LEU A 238 -2.86 -12.98 -14.78
CA LEU A 238 -2.90 -11.68 -14.09
C LEU A 238 -4.05 -11.61 -13.08
N LEU A 239 -5.26 -11.98 -13.49
CA LEU A 239 -6.44 -11.96 -12.62
C LEU A 239 -6.27 -12.90 -11.43
N GLN A 240 -5.71 -14.09 -11.64
CA GLN A 240 -5.40 -15.05 -10.58
C GLN A 240 -4.37 -14.48 -9.61
N ALA A 241 -3.27 -13.89 -10.12
CA ALA A 241 -2.22 -13.31 -9.29
C ALA A 241 -2.74 -12.15 -8.42
N ILE A 242 -3.53 -11.24 -9.00
CA ILE A 242 -4.17 -10.13 -8.26
C ILE A 242 -5.14 -10.70 -7.23
N THR A 243 -6.00 -11.66 -7.61
CA THR A 243 -6.99 -12.26 -6.69
C THR A 243 -6.31 -12.97 -5.52
N LEU A 244 -5.24 -13.72 -5.77
CA LEU A 244 -4.47 -14.39 -4.73
C LEU A 244 -3.85 -13.39 -3.78
N SER A 245 -3.24 -12.32 -4.32
CA SER A 245 -2.73 -11.24 -3.50
C SER A 245 -3.86 -10.64 -2.65
N LEU A 246 -4.96 -10.18 -3.22
CA LEU A 246 -6.04 -9.52 -2.48
C LEU A 246 -6.75 -10.39 -1.43
N LYS A 247 -6.73 -11.73 -1.58
CA LYS A 247 -7.31 -12.64 -0.59
C LYS A 247 -6.40 -12.90 0.62
N GLN A 248 -5.09 -12.79 0.43
CA GLN A 248 -4.12 -13.13 1.46
C GLN A 248 -3.79 -11.91 2.33
N ASP A 249 -3.96 -12.07 3.64
CA ASP A 249 -3.54 -11.11 4.68
C ASP A 249 -4.05 -9.67 4.44
N TRP A 250 -5.27 -9.54 3.90
CA TRP A 250 -5.90 -8.23 3.71
C TRP A 250 -6.35 -7.64 5.06
N PRO A 251 -6.03 -6.37 5.34
CA PRO A 251 -6.48 -5.68 6.57
C PRO A 251 -7.99 -5.66 6.73
N ARG A 252 -8.51 -5.48 7.95
CA ARG A 252 -9.97 -5.42 8.16
C ARG A 252 -10.59 -4.14 7.63
N ILE A 253 -9.75 -3.13 7.39
CA ILE A 253 -10.14 -1.87 6.78
C ILE A 253 -10.07 -1.98 5.27
N GLY A 254 -11.13 -1.53 4.63
CA GLY A 254 -11.21 -1.44 3.18
C GLY A 254 -11.59 -2.77 2.52
N SER A 255 -12.36 -2.67 1.45
CA SER A 255 -12.89 -3.83 0.75
C SER A 255 -11.91 -4.29 -0.33
N SER A 256 -11.26 -5.43 -0.11
CA SER A 256 -10.39 -6.06 -1.13
C SER A 256 -11.14 -6.33 -2.43
N ARG A 257 -12.43 -6.65 -2.33
CA ARG A 257 -13.34 -6.78 -3.48
C ARG A 257 -13.49 -5.46 -4.24
N SER A 258 -13.66 -4.36 -3.54
CA SER A 258 -13.79 -3.04 -4.18
C SER A 258 -12.49 -2.63 -4.86
N VAL A 259 -11.34 -2.92 -4.24
CA VAL A 259 -10.03 -2.73 -4.88
C VAL A 259 -9.90 -3.57 -6.14
N TYR A 260 -10.29 -4.86 -6.11
CA TYR A 260 -10.30 -5.72 -7.30
C TYR A 260 -11.16 -5.13 -8.42
N GLU A 261 -12.42 -4.79 -8.11
CA GLU A 261 -13.37 -4.25 -9.07
C GLU A 261 -12.87 -2.92 -9.67
N GLN A 262 -12.27 -2.04 -8.85
CA GLN A 262 -11.78 -0.72 -9.28
C GLN A 262 -10.42 -0.76 -9.98
N LEU A 263 -9.56 -1.72 -9.69
CA LEU A 263 -8.24 -1.85 -10.30
C LEU A 263 -8.31 -2.55 -11.66
N VAL A 264 -9.17 -3.55 -11.78
CA VAL A 264 -9.35 -4.34 -13.01
C VAL A 264 -10.28 -3.64 -14.01
N GLN A 265 -11.39 -3.07 -13.50
CA GLN A 265 -12.49 -2.41 -14.24
C GLN A 265 -12.66 -2.94 -15.69
N ASN A 266 -12.65 -2.02 -16.66
CA ASN A 266 -12.94 -2.29 -18.06
C ASN A 266 -11.68 -2.72 -18.81
N ALA A 267 -10.48 -2.38 -18.33
CA ALA A 267 -9.22 -2.66 -19.02
C ALA A 267 -9.06 -4.14 -19.41
N VAL A 268 -9.21 -5.03 -18.43
CA VAL A 268 -9.08 -6.47 -18.68
C VAL A 268 -10.23 -7.01 -19.53
N VAL A 269 -11.46 -6.54 -19.28
CA VAL A 269 -12.65 -6.99 -20.00
C VAL A 269 -12.57 -6.60 -21.47
N ASP A 270 -12.13 -5.37 -21.77
CA ASP A 270 -12.04 -4.86 -23.12
C ASP A 270 -10.91 -5.55 -23.91
N LYS A 271 -9.75 -5.79 -23.27
CA LYS A 271 -8.70 -6.60 -23.89
C LYS A 271 -9.16 -8.04 -24.15
N ALA A 272 -9.86 -8.66 -23.20
CA ALA A 272 -10.38 -10.02 -23.38
C ALA A 272 -11.36 -10.12 -24.56
N LYS A 273 -12.23 -9.11 -24.75
CA LYS A 273 -13.13 -9.05 -25.92
C LYS A 273 -12.34 -9.00 -27.23
N VAL A 274 -11.29 -8.17 -27.31
CA VAL A 274 -10.44 -8.06 -28.50
C VAL A 274 -9.79 -9.41 -28.85
N LEU A 275 -9.20 -10.08 -27.86
CA LEU A 275 -8.56 -11.39 -28.07
C LEU A 275 -9.57 -12.47 -28.46
N LEU A 276 -10.76 -12.49 -27.86
CA LEU A 276 -11.82 -13.43 -28.22
C LEU A 276 -12.29 -13.25 -29.67
N ILE A 277 -12.45 -12.00 -30.12
CA ILE A 277 -12.81 -11.70 -31.51
C ILE A 277 -11.73 -12.25 -32.46
N GLN A 278 -10.45 -11.98 -32.18
CA GLN A 278 -9.34 -12.49 -33.00
C GLN A 278 -9.29 -14.02 -33.06
N ILE A 279 -9.55 -14.70 -31.94
CA ILE A 279 -9.62 -16.17 -31.89
C ILE A 279 -10.78 -16.68 -32.74
N ILE A 280 -11.96 -16.08 -32.62
CA ILE A 280 -13.15 -16.48 -33.40
C ILE A 280 -12.89 -16.28 -34.89
N GLU A 281 -12.34 -15.13 -35.30
CA GLU A 281 -12.00 -14.84 -36.70
C GLU A 281 -10.99 -15.85 -37.26
N SER A 282 -9.98 -16.21 -36.47
CA SER A 282 -8.97 -17.22 -36.84
C SER A 282 -9.59 -18.61 -37.02
N ILE A 283 -10.50 -19.00 -36.13
CA ILE A 283 -11.25 -20.26 -36.23
C ILE A 283 -12.14 -20.25 -37.48
N GLU A 284 -12.84 -19.16 -37.74
CA GLU A 284 -13.72 -19.02 -38.90
C GLU A 284 -12.93 -19.13 -40.21
N LEU A 285 -11.80 -18.42 -40.33
CA LEU A 285 -10.90 -18.50 -41.48
C LEU A 285 -10.36 -19.92 -41.66
N SER A 286 -9.96 -20.58 -40.57
CA SER A 286 -9.46 -21.95 -40.61
C SER A 286 -10.54 -22.96 -41.02
N ALA A 287 -11.77 -22.77 -40.56
CA ALA A 287 -12.91 -23.60 -40.93
C ALA A 287 -13.25 -23.41 -42.43
N LYS A 288 -13.33 -22.16 -42.91
CA LYS A 288 -13.57 -21.84 -44.33
C LYS A 288 -12.53 -22.50 -45.23
N LYS A 289 -11.24 -22.34 -44.92
CA LYS A 289 -10.15 -23.00 -45.67
C LYS A 289 -10.28 -24.51 -45.70
N ARG A 290 -10.68 -25.14 -44.59
CA ARG A 290 -10.90 -26.59 -44.54
C ARG A 290 -12.06 -27.00 -45.43
N PHE A 291 -13.19 -26.28 -45.37
CA PHE A 291 -14.35 -26.56 -46.23
C PHE A 291 -14.02 -26.42 -47.72
N GLU A 292 -13.30 -25.38 -48.11
CA GLU A 292 -12.78 -25.19 -49.48
C GLU A 292 -11.83 -26.32 -49.90
N SER A 293 -10.93 -26.79 -49.02
CA SER A 293 -10.01 -27.90 -49.34
C SER A 293 -10.69 -29.27 -49.48
N THR A 294 -11.90 -29.44 -48.94
CA THR A 294 -12.75 -30.63 -49.15
C THR A 294 -13.59 -30.56 -50.43
N SER A 295 -13.60 -29.41 -51.12
CA SER A 295 -14.38 -29.17 -52.35
C SER A 295 -13.73 -29.68 -53.64
N ASP A 296 -12.50 -30.21 -53.58
CA ASP A 296 -11.72 -30.61 -54.77
C ASP A 296 -11.84 -32.11 -55.15
N GLY A 297 -12.81 -32.82 -54.59
CA GLY A 297 -13.26 -34.09 -55.17
C GLY A 297 -14.25 -33.81 -56.31
N PRO A 298 -14.18 -34.51 -57.47
CA PRO A 298 -15.19 -34.36 -58.51
C PRO A 298 -16.58 -34.55 -57.88
N PRO A 299 -17.63 -33.88 -58.36
CA PRO A 299 -18.96 -34.01 -57.80
C PRO A 299 -19.32 -35.49 -57.84
N THR A 300 -19.30 -36.16 -56.68
CA THR A 300 -19.89 -37.49 -56.58
C THR A 300 -21.35 -37.28 -56.87
N ALA A 301 -21.80 -37.66 -58.06
CA ALA A 301 -23.20 -37.63 -58.42
C ALA A 301 -23.95 -38.49 -57.40
N ILE A 302 -24.57 -37.85 -56.40
CA ILE A 302 -25.41 -38.54 -55.41
C ILE A 302 -26.65 -39.12 -56.10
N PHE A 303 -26.94 -38.66 -57.31
CA PHE A 303 -27.94 -39.22 -58.21
C PHE A 303 -27.28 -39.51 -59.55
N ASP A 304 -26.82 -40.75 -59.74
CA ASP A 304 -26.74 -41.29 -61.09
C ASP A 304 -28.15 -41.20 -61.68
N GLU A 305 -28.27 -40.55 -62.85
CA GLU A 305 -29.47 -40.65 -63.68
C GLU A 305 -29.80 -42.13 -63.83
N ARG A 306 -30.87 -42.58 -63.16
CA ARG A 306 -31.35 -43.95 -63.30
C ARG A 306 -31.80 -44.13 -64.74
N VAL A 307 -30.96 -44.71 -65.57
CA VAL A 307 -31.37 -45.33 -66.82
C VAL A 307 -32.33 -46.46 -66.43
N TYR A 308 -33.62 -46.20 -66.62
CA TYR A 308 -34.69 -47.15 -66.31
C TYR A 308 -34.56 -48.36 -67.24
N ARG A 309 -33.97 -49.45 -66.74
CA ARG A 309 -34.19 -50.79 -67.28
C ARG A 309 -35.07 -51.55 -66.30
N PRO A 310 -36.28 -51.98 -66.69
CA PRO A 310 -37.12 -52.76 -65.81
C PRO A 310 -36.54 -54.18 -65.73
N ASP A 311 -35.84 -54.49 -64.64
CA ASP A 311 -35.49 -55.86 -64.29
C ASP A 311 -36.71 -56.57 -63.67
N SER A 312 -37.01 -57.74 -64.22
CA SER A 312 -38.20 -58.56 -64.02
C SER A 312 -38.30 -59.25 -62.65
N GLN A 313 -37.64 -58.72 -61.61
CA GLN A 313 -37.63 -59.30 -60.26
C GLN A 313 -37.92 -58.29 -59.14
N ALA A 314 -38.57 -57.16 -59.45
CA ALA A 314 -38.98 -56.14 -58.48
C ALA A 314 -40.17 -56.56 -57.57
N HIS A 315 -40.27 -57.84 -57.20
CA HIS A 315 -41.33 -58.35 -56.31
C HIS A 315 -40.84 -58.89 -54.97
N ILE A 316 -39.57 -58.73 -54.61
CA ILE A 316 -39.10 -59.06 -53.27
C ILE A 316 -38.45 -57.81 -52.67
N GLY A 317 -39.21 -57.14 -51.80
CA GLY A 317 -38.81 -55.92 -51.09
C GLY A 317 -37.76 -56.19 -50.02
N ILE A 318 -36.55 -56.55 -50.44
CA ILE A 318 -35.36 -56.62 -49.58
C ILE A 318 -34.25 -55.88 -50.31
N SER A 319 -33.72 -54.83 -49.68
CA SER A 319 -32.57 -54.08 -50.19
C SER A 319 -31.39 -55.02 -50.43
N THR A 320 -30.83 -55.02 -51.65
CA THR A 320 -29.65 -55.80 -52.04
C THR A 320 -28.41 -55.46 -51.20
N GLN A 321 -28.36 -54.27 -50.60
CA GLN A 321 -27.30 -53.89 -49.65
C GLN A 321 -27.42 -54.61 -48.29
N LEU A 322 -28.64 -55.01 -47.89
CA LEU A 322 -28.87 -55.79 -46.66
C LEU A 322 -28.57 -57.28 -46.87
N TYR A 323 -28.83 -57.82 -48.06
CA TYR A 323 -28.55 -59.23 -48.37
C TYR A 323 -27.05 -59.55 -48.35
N ASN A 324 -26.23 -58.67 -48.92
CA ASN A 324 -24.76 -58.86 -48.96
C ASN A 324 -24.08 -58.75 -47.57
N ARG A 325 -24.76 -58.20 -46.56
CA ARG A 325 -24.25 -58.18 -45.17
C ARG A 325 -24.61 -59.44 -44.36
N TYR A 326 -25.53 -60.27 -44.83
CA TYR A 326 -26.00 -61.45 -44.09
C TYR A 326 -25.39 -62.78 -44.58
N VAL A 327 -24.67 -62.80 -45.71
CA VAL A 327 -24.10 -64.03 -46.30
C VAL A 327 -22.63 -64.27 -45.90
N ASN A 328 -22.02 -63.39 -45.11
CA ASN A 328 -20.66 -63.57 -44.59
C ASN A 328 -20.64 -63.83 -43.07
N PHE A 329 -21.35 -64.88 -42.63
CA PHE A 329 -21.09 -65.60 -41.38
C PHE A 329 -21.26 -67.10 -41.57
#